data_AF-A0A3N5PX48-F1
#
_entry.id   AF-A0A3N5PX48-F1
#
_cell.length_a   1.000
_cell.length_b   1.000
_cell.length_c   1.000
_cell.angle_alpha   90.00
_cell.angle_beta   90.00
_cell.angle_gamma   90.00
#
_symmetry.space_group_name_H-M   'P 1'
#
loop_
_entity.id
_entity.type
_entity.pdbx_description
1 polymer ?
#
loop_
_entity_poly.entity_id
_entity_poly.type
_entity_poly.pdbx_seq_one_letter_code
_entity_poly.pdbx_strand_id
1 'polypeptide(L)' 'MIKVFSVVGARPNFMKVAPIHRAFLSVSDTFEHHIVHTGQHYDAAMS' A
#
# COMPACT_ATOMS: atom_id res chain seq x y z
N MET A 1 -0.73 -18.77 -3.86
CA MET A 1 -0.85 -17.30 -3.95
C MET A 1 0.52 -16.67 -3.69
N ILE A 2 0.91 -15.71 -4.53
CA ILE A 2 2.13 -14.92 -4.36
C ILE A 2 1.81 -13.75 -3.43
N LYS A 3 2.64 -13.55 -2.40
CA LYS A 3 2.48 -12.45 -1.45
C LYS A 3 3.28 -11.24 -1.91
N VAL A 4 2.63 -10.08 -1.97
CA VAL A 4 3.25 -8.81 -2.34
C VAL A 4 3.01 -7.80 -1.23
N PHE A 5 4.08 -7.12 -0.79
CA PHE A 5 4.00 -6.10 0.25
C PHE A 5 4.46 -4.76 -0.33
N SER A 6 3.57 -3.78 -0.32
CA SER A 6 3.91 -2.38 -0.63
C SER A 6 4.20 -1.65 0.66
N VAL A 7 5.46 -1.29 0.89
CA VAL A 7 5.91 -0.54 2.08
C VAL A 7 5.83 0.96 1.77
N VAL A 8 5.04 1.70 2.54
CA VAL A 8 4.73 3.12 2.29
C VAL A 8 4.94 3.99 3.54
N GLY A 9 5.52 5.18 3.34
CA GLY A 9 5.93 6.06 4.45
C GLY A 9 5.07 7.31 4.65
N ALA A 10 4.64 7.95 3.56
CA ALA A 10 3.92 9.22 3.62
C ALA A 10 2.65 9.23 2.75
N ARG A 11 1.77 10.22 2.96
CA ARG A 11 0.50 10.40 2.23
C ARG A 11 0.62 10.28 0.70
N PRO A 12 1.63 10.89 0.04
CA PRO A 12 1.79 10.72 -1.41
C PRO A 12 2.02 9.27 -1.85
N ASN A 13 2.60 8.41 -0.99
CA ASN A 13 2.78 6.99 -1.32
C ASN A 13 1.45 6.25 -1.32
N PHE A 14 0.52 6.57 -0.40
CA PHE A 14 -0.80 5.95 -0.36
C PHE A 14 -1.63 6.27 -1.61
N MET A 15 -1.57 7.53 -2.07
CA MET A 15 -2.23 7.94 -3.32
C MET A 15 -1.73 7.11 -4.52
N LYS A 16 -0.43 6.77 -4.54
CA LYS A 16 0.20 5.96 -5.60
C LYS A 16 -0.08 4.47 -5.46
N VAL A 17 -0.11 3.93 -4.24
CA VAL A 17 -0.34 2.50 -4.00
C VAL A 17 -1.81 2.11 -4.15
N ALA A 18 -2.76 3.04 -3.92
CA ALA A 18 -4.19 2.78 -4.03
C ALA A 18 -4.63 2.14 -5.38
N PRO A 19 -4.26 2.69 -6.56
CA PRO A 19 -4.59 2.04 -7.83
C PRO A 19 -3.92 0.68 -8.01
N ILE A 20 -2.70 0.49 -7.50
CA ILE A 20 -1.97 -0.78 -7.57
C ILE A 20 -2.68 -1.85 -6.72
N HIS A 21 -3.11 -1.48 -5.50
CA HIS A 21 -3.85 -2.38 -4.64
C HIS A 21 -5.19 -2.79 -5.26
N ARG A 22 -5.91 -1.87 -5.89
CA ARG A 22 -7.14 -2.19 -6.65
C ARG A 22 -6.87 -3.17 -7.79
N ALA A 23 -5.75 -3.05 -8.50
CA ALA A 23 -5.38 -4.00 -9.54
C ALA A 23 -5.14 -5.40 -8.94
N PHE A 24 -4.43 -5.51 -7.80
CA PHE A 24 -4.23 -6.79 -7.12
C PHE A 24 -5.54 -7.46 -6.67
N LEU A 25 -6.53 -6.69 -6.22
CA LEU A 25 -7.84 -7.24 -5.84
C LEU A 25 -8.56 -7.91 -7.02
N SER A 26 -8.33 -7.46 -8.26
CA SER A 26 -8.92 -8.10 -9.46
C SER A 26 -8.28 -9.44 -9.83
N VAL A 27 -7.12 -9.78 -9.23
CA VAL A 27 -6.37 -11.03 -9.47
C VAL A 27 -6.09 -11.77 -8.16
N SER A 28 -7.03 -11.70 -7.21
CA SER A 28 -6.89 -12.21 -5.85
C SER A 28 -6.66 -13.73 -5.76
N ASP A 29 -7.05 -14.49 -6.78
CA ASP A 29 -6.80 -15.94 -6.84
C ASP A 29 -5.31 -16.27 -6.99
N THR A 30 -4.53 -15.32 -7.53
CA THR A 30 -3.09 -15.47 -7.76
C THR A 30 -2.27 -14.68 -6.75
N PHE A 31 -2.71 -13.49 -6.38
CA PHE A 31 -1.95 -12.55 -5.55
C PHE A 31 -2.65 -12.17 -4.25
N GLU A 32 -1.88 -12.12 -3.18
CA GLU A 32 -2.27 -11.57 -1.89
C GLU A 32 -1.44 -10.29 -1.65
N HIS A 33 -2.08 -9.11 -1.69
CA HIS A 33 -1.40 -7.83 -1.60
C HIS A 33 -1.69 -7.09 -0.30
N HIS A 34 -0.61 -6.75 0.42
CA HIS A 34 -0.66 -6.02 1.69
C HIS A 34 0.01 -4.65 1.55
N ILE A 35 -0.57 -3.65 2.21
CA ILE A 35 0.04 -2.32 2.35
C ILE A 35 0.59 -2.20 3.76
N VAL A 36 1.89 -1.95 3.88
CA VAL A 36 2.58 -1.78 5.17
C VAL A 36 2.93 -0.31 5.33
N HIS A 37 2.40 0.33 6.37
CA HIS A 37 2.75 1.69 6.71
C HIS A 37 3.92 1.72 7.69
N THR A 38 4.98 2.46 7.38
CA THR A 38 6.17 2.57 8.24
C THR A 38 6.08 3.65 9.32
N GLY A 39 4.98 4.42 9.38
CA GLY A 39 4.82 5.49 10.36
C GLY A 39 5.76 6.68 10.17
N GLN A 40 6.28 6.92 8.95
CA GLN A 40 7.20 8.03 8.65
C GLN A 40 6.55 9.43 8.68
N HIS A 41 5.36 9.54 9.24
CA HIS A 41 4.69 10.80 9.54
C HIS A 41 5.04 11.28 10.96
N TYR A 42 6.22 11.90 11.10
CA TYR A 42 6.67 12.49 12.39
C TYR A 42 5.77 13.63 12.88
N ASP A 43 4.92 14.18 12.01
CA ASP A 43 3.95 15.23 12.31
C ASP A 43 2.55 14.79 11.82
N ALA A 44 1.57 14.79 12.72
CA ALA A 44 0.17 14.48 12.41
C ALA A 44 -0.44 15.46 11.40
N ALA A 45 0.07 16.70 11.32
CA ALA A 45 -0.32 17.67 10.30
C ALA A 45 0.23 17.34 8.91
N MET A 46 1.23 16.46 8.81
CA MET A 46 1.79 15.94 7.56
C MET A 46 1.29 14.53 7.20
N SER A 47 0.34 13.99 7.99
CA SER A 47 -0.29 12.68 7.80
C SER A 47 -1.39 12.66 6.75
#